data_AF-A0A3S0LDK8-F1
#
_entry.id   AF-A0A3S0LDK8-F1
#
_cell.length_a   1.000
_cell.length_b   1.000
_cell.length_c   1.000
_cell.angle_alpha   90.00
_cell.angle_beta   90.00
_cell.angle_gamma   90.00
#
_symmetry.space_group_name_H-M   'P 1'
#
loop_
_entity.id
_entity.type
_entity.pdbx_description
1 polymer ?
#
loop_
_entity_poly.entity_id
_entity_poly.type
_entity_poly.pdbx_seq_one_letter_code
_entity_poly.pdbx_strand_id
1 'polypeptide(L)'
;MHPKRARRSESGQAMVEFALCLPLLMLFIFGIIYFGRSFYTKQIITMSVQEGARMASRMPDLSNSASRDYLRGFTVSGQAINVNSPVYQALAAGHLLSGPQGTSGDLPPGSTVSILPWDDGSIAMPAGTVGVRIQYPFVFIGSPFPGNPAKRGQMNVWMGPDGPPVPFLDTIITEQAVANQEVVY
;
A
#
# COMPACT_ATOMS: atom_id res chain seq x y z
N MET A 1 20.79 70.01 17.41
CA MET A 1 20.35 68.72 18.00
C MET A 1 19.74 67.87 16.89
N HIS A 2 20.39 66.78 16.47
CA HIS A 2 19.87 65.88 15.43
C HIS A 2 19.16 64.69 16.10
N PRO A 3 17.88 64.44 15.83
CA PRO A 3 17.19 63.26 16.36
C PRO A 3 17.71 62.00 15.66
N LYS A 4 18.33 61.09 16.42
CA LYS A 4 18.71 59.76 15.94
C LYS A 4 17.43 58.94 15.71
N ARG A 5 17.06 58.75 14.45
CA ARG A 5 15.95 57.90 14.02
C ARG A 5 16.21 56.46 14.49
N ALA A 6 15.32 55.93 15.32
CA ALA A 6 15.41 54.58 15.84
C ALA A 6 15.30 53.57 14.70
N ARG A 7 16.34 52.76 14.52
CA ARG A 7 16.45 51.67 13.53
C ARG A 7 15.64 50.43 13.95
N ARG A 8 14.40 50.63 14.40
CA ARG A 8 13.46 49.59 14.87
C ARG A 8 12.34 49.43 13.84
N SER A 9 12.48 48.50 12.90
CA SER A 9 11.32 47.94 12.18
C SER A 9 11.64 46.74 11.30
N GLU A 10 12.87 46.60 10.81
CA GLU A 10 13.20 45.55 9.81
C GLU A 10 13.23 44.12 10.39
N SER A 11 13.64 43.96 11.66
CA SER A 11 13.77 42.61 12.26
C SER A 11 12.43 41.95 12.62
N GLY A 12 11.41 42.73 12.98
CA GLY A 12 10.08 42.20 13.28
C GLY A 12 9.29 41.81 12.03
N GLN A 13 9.48 42.56 10.93
CA GLN A 13 8.83 42.28 9.65
C GLN A 13 9.29 40.94 9.06
N ALA A 14 10.60 40.67 9.07
CA ALA A 14 11.15 39.40 8.57
C ALA A 14 10.61 38.17 9.33
N MET A 15 10.34 38.31 10.64
CA MET A 15 9.75 37.23 11.45
C MET A 15 8.31 36.91 11.03
N VAL A 16 7.52 37.94 10.71
CA VAL A 16 6.13 37.77 10.26
C VAL A 16 6.08 37.18 8.85
N GLU A 17 6.94 37.65 7.93
CA GLU A 17 7.04 37.08 6.57
C GLU A 17 7.41 35.60 6.61
N PHE A 18 8.37 35.21 7.46
CA PHE A 18 8.72 33.81 7.65
C PHE A 18 7.56 32.99 8.25
N ALA A 19 6.85 33.53 9.24
CA ALA A 19 5.72 32.85 9.87
C ALA A 19 4.57 32.55 8.89
N LEU A 20 4.37 33.41 7.87
CA LEU A 20 3.38 33.20 6.81
C LEU A 20 3.84 32.19 5.76
N CYS A 21 5.14 32.12 5.46
CA CYS A 21 5.70 31.14 4.53
C CYS A 21 5.83 29.74 5.14
N LEU A 22 6.04 29.64 6.45
CA LEU A 22 6.20 28.38 7.18
C LEU A 22 5.09 27.34 6.95
N PRO A 23 3.78 27.67 7.04
CA PRO A 23 2.72 26.68 6.80
C PRO A 23 2.74 26.14 5.36
N LEU A 24 3.03 26.99 4.38
CA LEU A 24 3.15 26.57 2.98
C LEU A 24 4.36 25.66 2.78
N LEU A 25 5.51 26.00 3.39
CA LEU A 25 6.71 25.17 3.37
C LEU A 25 6.45 23.79 4.01
N MET A 26 5.75 23.76 5.15
CA MET A 26 5.38 22.51 5.83
C MET A 26 4.45 21.64 4.97
N LEU A 27 3.48 22.25 4.28
CA LEU A 27 2.62 21.53 3.33
C LEU A 27 3.45 20.84 2.24
N PHE A 28 4.42 21.54 1.65
CA PHE A 28 5.30 20.96 0.63
C PHE A 28 6.19 19.85 1.19
N ILE A 29 6.78 20.04 2.37
CA ILE A 29 7.63 19.02 3.00
C ILE A 29 6.83 17.74 3.27
N PHE A 30 5.65 17.87 3.91
CA PHE A 30 4.80 16.70 4.16
C PHE A 30 4.32 16.05 2.86
N GLY A 31 3.96 16.85 1.86
CA GLY A 31 3.60 16.36 0.52
C GLY A 31 4.70 15.49 -0.09
N ILE A 32 5.94 15.97 -0.09
CA ILE A 32 7.09 15.24 -0.63
C ILE A 32 7.39 13.98 0.17
N ILE A 33 7.35 14.03 1.50
CA ILE A 33 7.60 12.87 2.36
C ILE A 33 6.57 11.76 2.09
N TYR A 34 5.28 12.10 2.10
CA TYR A 34 4.23 11.11 1.88
C TYR A 34 4.19 10.59 0.44
N PHE A 35 4.47 11.45 -0.54
CA PHE A 35 4.61 11.04 -1.93
C PHE A 35 5.78 10.07 -2.10
N GLY A 36 6.96 10.39 -1.56
CA GLY A 36 8.14 9.53 -1.63
C GLY A 36 7.91 8.18 -0.98
N ARG A 37 7.24 8.15 0.18
CA ARG A 37 6.88 6.91 0.86
C ARG A 37 5.89 6.07 0.05
N SER A 38 4.85 6.68 -0.50
CA SER A 38 3.89 5.98 -1.37
C SER A 38 4.60 5.41 -2.61
N PHE A 39 5.41 6.22 -3.29
CA PHE A 39 6.17 5.81 -4.46
C PHE A 39 7.12 4.64 -4.18
N TYR A 40 7.81 4.68 -3.04
CA TYR A 40 8.67 3.58 -2.59
C TYR A 40 7.88 2.28 -2.41
N THR A 41 6.76 2.33 -1.69
CA THR A 41 5.87 1.17 -1.52
C THR A 41 5.38 0.63 -2.86
N LYS A 42 5.03 1.50 -3.82
CA LYS A 42 4.64 1.11 -5.19
C LYS A 42 5.67 0.24 -5.86
N GLN A 43 6.93 0.69 -5.81
CA GLN A 43 8.03 0.04 -6.46
C GLN A 43 8.28 -1.35 -5.88
N ILE A 44 8.28 -1.47 -4.55
CA ILE A 44 8.49 -2.76 -3.88
C ILE A 44 7.35 -3.73 -4.20
N ILE A 45 6.10 -3.29 -4.10
CA ILE A 45 4.93 -4.16 -4.38
C ILE A 45 4.97 -4.68 -5.80
N THR A 46 5.28 -3.81 -6.77
CA THR A 46 5.40 -4.19 -8.19
C THR A 46 6.49 -5.23 -8.39
N MET A 47 7.65 -5.05 -7.76
CA MET A 47 8.76 -6.01 -7.81
C MET A 47 8.36 -7.35 -7.20
N SER A 48 7.71 -7.35 -6.03
CA SER A 48 7.23 -8.57 -5.36
C SER A 48 6.21 -9.34 -6.20
N VAL A 49 5.31 -8.62 -6.86
CA VAL A 49 4.31 -9.21 -7.76
C VAL A 49 4.97 -9.85 -8.99
N GLN A 50 5.94 -9.18 -9.61
CA GLN A 50 6.68 -9.73 -10.75
C GLN A 50 7.46 -10.99 -10.38
N GLU A 51 8.12 -10.98 -9.23
CA GLU A 51 8.86 -12.14 -8.74
C GLU A 51 7.91 -13.31 -8.41
N GLY A 52 6.75 -13.02 -7.83
CA GLY A 52 5.68 -13.99 -7.65
C GLY A 52 5.19 -14.58 -8.97
N ALA A 53 4.95 -13.76 -9.99
CA ALA A 53 4.51 -14.22 -11.31
C ALA A 53 5.57 -15.10 -12.01
N ARG A 54 6.85 -14.72 -11.90
CA ARG A 54 8.00 -15.50 -12.42
C ARG A 54 8.10 -16.88 -11.77
N MET A 55 7.80 -16.96 -10.47
CA MET A 55 7.77 -18.24 -9.77
C MET A 55 6.51 -19.05 -10.11
N ALA A 56 5.36 -18.38 -10.28
CA ALA A 56 4.10 -19.01 -10.64
C ALA A 56 4.19 -19.75 -11.97
N SER A 57 4.86 -19.17 -12.97
CA SER A 57 5.01 -19.79 -14.29
C SER A 57 5.88 -21.05 -14.29
N ARG A 58 6.63 -21.32 -13.20
CA ARG A 58 7.48 -22.51 -13.04
C ARG A 58 6.80 -23.60 -12.23
N MET A 59 5.66 -23.31 -11.61
CA MET A 59 4.95 -24.25 -10.78
C MET A 59 4.01 -25.12 -11.61
N PRO A 60 4.07 -26.45 -11.46
CA PRO A 60 3.27 -27.37 -12.28
C PRO A 60 1.78 -27.36 -11.91
N ASP A 61 1.45 -27.05 -10.66
CA ASP A 61 0.06 -27.05 -10.18
C ASP A 61 -0.17 -26.01 -9.08
N LEU A 62 -0.93 -24.97 -9.41
CA LEU A 62 -1.37 -23.91 -8.51
C LEU A 62 -2.81 -24.10 -8.02
N SER A 63 -3.49 -25.18 -8.43
CA SER A 63 -4.80 -25.56 -7.91
C SER A 63 -4.72 -26.06 -6.47
N ASN A 64 -3.58 -26.64 -6.08
CA ASN A 64 -3.28 -27.00 -4.70
C ASN A 64 -2.97 -25.76 -3.85
N SER A 65 -3.65 -25.62 -2.71
CA SER A 65 -3.42 -24.52 -1.76
C SER A 65 -2.01 -24.50 -1.19
N ALA A 66 -1.36 -25.67 -1.01
CA ALA A 66 0.00 -25.74 -0.49
C ALA A 66 1.04 -25.14 -1.48
N SER A 67 0.85 -25.35 -2.79
CA SER A 67 1.69 -24.73 -3.83
C SER A 67 1.54 -23.20 -3.81
N ARG A 68 0.29 -22.73 -3.65
CA ARG A 68 -0.02 -21.30 -3.52
C ARG A 68 0.62 -20.69 -2.30
N ASP A 69 0.52 -21.36 -1.15
CA ASP A 69 1.15 -20.99 0.11
C ASP A 69 2.67 -20.86 -0.01
N TYR A 70 3.31 -21.82 -0.69
CA TYR A 70 4.74 -21.78 -0.96
C TYR A 70 5.14 -20.58 -1.83
N LEU A 71 4.33 -20.24 -2.83
CA LEU A 71 4.58 -19.10 -3.71
C LEU A 71 4.41 -17.78 -3.00
N ARG A 72 3.28 -17.59 -2.29
CA ARG A 72 2.91 -16.30 -1.71
C ARG A 72 3.60 -16.01 -0.37
N GLY A 73 3.95 -17.05 0.40
CA GLY A 73 4.63 -16.91 1.70
C GLY A 73 3.74 -16.46 2.85
N PHE A 74 2.50 -16.07 2.56
CA PHE A 74 1.49 -15.63 3.53
C PHE A 74 0.18 -16.42 3.36
N THR A 75 -0.71 -16.40 4.34
CA THR A 75 -2.13 -16.66 4.07
C THR A 75 -2.69 -15.51 3.23
N VAL A 76 -3.86 -15.68 2.60
CA VAL A 76 -4.49 -14.59 1.83
C VAL A 76 -4.70 -13.33 2.69
N SER A 77 -4.94 -13.51 3.99
CA SER A 77 -5.11 -12.45 4.98
C SER A 77 -3.80 -11.88 5.55
N GLY A 78 -2.65 -12.40 5.12
CA GLY A 78 -1.34 -11.81 5.40
C GLY A 78 -0.55 -12.44 6.56
N GLN A 79 -0.97 -13.56 7.13
CA GLN A 79 -0.16 -14.26 8.15
C GLN A 79 1.01 -14.99 7.49
N ALA A 80 2.23 -14.80 7.98
CA ALA A 80 3.41 -15.45 7.41
C ALA A 80 3.38 -16.96 7.65
N ILE A 81 3.59 -17.72 6.57
CA ILE A 81 3.59 -19.19 6.56
C ILE A 81 4.88 -19.76 5.95
N ASN A 82 5.53 -19.02 5.04
CA ASN A 82 6.78 -19.44 4.44
C ASN A 82 7.68 -18.23 4.15
N VAL A 83 8.70 -18.05 5.00
CA VAL A 83 9.69 -16.97 4.89
C VAL A 83 10.65 -17.13 3.71
N ASN A 84 10.71 -18.32 3.11
CA ASN A 84 11.54 -18.60 1.93
C ASN A 84 10.79 -18.32 0.61
N SER A 85 9.53 -17.93 0.67
CA SER A 85 8.79 -17.48 -0.51
C SER A 85 9.49 -16.28 -1.15
N PRO A 86 9.56 -16.22 -2.48
CA PRO A 86 10.19 -15.09 -3.14
C PRO A 86 9.34 -13.80 -3.01
N VAL A 87 8.02 -13.92 -2.84
CA VAL A 87 7.13 -12.79 -2.52
C VAL A 87 7.39 -12.29 -1.10
N TYR A 88 7.56 -13.19 -0.13
CA TYR A 88 7.91 -12.83 1.24
C TYR A 88 9.25 -12.08 1.28
N GLN A 89 10.28 -12.62 0.62
CA GLN A 89 11.62 -12.02 0.61
C GLN A 89 11.64 -10.65 -0.07
N ALA A 90 10.89 -10.47 -1.16
CA ALA A 90 10.79 -9.18 -1.84
C ALA A 90 10.12 -8.12 -0.96
N LEU A 91 9.05 -8.47 -0.24
CA LEU A 91 8.39 -7.57 0.71
C LEU A 91 9.23 -7.29 1.96
N ALA A 92 9.95 -8.30 2.48
CA ALA A 92 10.88 -8.17 3.59
C ALA A 92 12.06 -7.25 3.24
N ALA A 93 12.63 -7.40 2.04
CA ALA A 93 13.71 -6.53 1.55
C ALA A 93 13.25 -5.06 1.45
N GLY A 94 11.98 -4.84 1.10
CA GLY A 94 11.35 -3.52 1.09
C GLY A 94 10.86 -3.01 2.45
N HIS A 95 11.16 -3.71 3.55
CA HIS A 95 10.76 -3.33 4.92
C HIS A 95 9.24 -3.13 5.08
N LEU A 96 8.44 -3.91 4.35
CA LEU A 96 6.99 -3.75 4.30
C LEU A 96 6.21 -4.68 5.25
N LEU A 97 6.88 -5.50 6.04
CA LEU A 97 6.26 -6.43 7.00
C LEU A 97 5.95 -5.75 8.34
N SER A 98 5.20 -6.42 9.20
CA SER A 98 4.74 -5.90 10.49
C SER A 98 5.72 -6.11 11.66
N GLY A 99 6.71 -6.99 11.50
CA GLY A 99 7.69 -7.30 12.53
C GLY A 99 8.81 -6.27 12.67
N PRO A 100 9.86 -6.57 13.44
CA PRO A 100 10.95 -5.64 13.72
C PRO A 100 11.56 -5.06 12.44
N GLN A 101 11.64 -3.73 12.38
CA GLN A 101 12.15 -2.98 11.21
C GLN A 101 11.40 -3.27 9.89
N GLY A 102 10.27 -3.98 9.92
CA GLY A 102 9.53 -4.38 8.73
C GLY A 102 10.18 -5.49 7.89
N THR A 103 11.20 -6.17 8.40
CA THR A 103 11.96 -7.21 7.67
C THR A 103 11.45 -8.62 7.93
N SER A 104 10.54 -8.80 8.86
CA SER A 104 9.98 -10.10 9.24
C SER A 104 8.55 -9.99 9.74
N GLY A 105 7.88 -11.14 9.92
CA GLY A 105 6.52 -11.20 10.46
C GLY A 105 5.43 -11.15 9.39
N ASP A 106 4.21 -10.86 9.84
CA ASP A 106 3.02 -10.85 8.99
C ASP A 106 2.98 -9.61 8.11
N LEU A 107 2.15 -9.62 7.07
CA LEU A 107 1.81 -8.38 6.38
C LEU A 107 1.09 -7.42 7.33
N PRO A 108 1.21 -6.11 7.11
CA PRO A 108 0.41 -5.15 7.84
C PRO A 108 -1.08 -5.44 7.68
N PRO A 109 -1.88 -5.18 8.73
CA PRO A 109 -3.33 -5.34 8.65
C PRO A 109 -3.90 -4.70 7.39
N GLY A 110 -4.78 -5.40 6.67
CA GLY A 110 -5.44 -4.93 5.44
C GLY A 110 -4.66 -5.12 4.15
N SER A 111 -3.48 -5.69 4.26
CA SER A 111 -2.77 -6.22 3.11
C SER A 111 -3.28 -7.60 2.75
N THR A 112 -3.31 -7.92 1.46
CA THR A 112 -3.64 -9.27 0.99
C THR A 112 -2.74 -9.66 -0.17
N VAL A 113 -2.34 -10.93 -0.20
CA VAL A 113 -1.63 -11.52 -1.34
C VAL A 113 -2.48 -12.66 -1.88
N SER A 114 -2.94 -12.51 -3.11
CA SER A 114 -3.83 -13.47 -3.77
C SER A 114 -3.19 -13.97 -5.05
N ILE A 115 -3.22 -15.28 -5.27
CA ILE A 115 -2.88 -15.89 -6.55
C ILE A 115 -4.17 -16.10 -7.33
N LEU A 116 -4.26 -15.45 -8.48
CA LEU A 116 -5.43 -15.47 -9.35
C LEU A 116 -5.33 -16.64 -10.33
N PRO A 117 -6.43 -17.33 -10.66
CA PRO A 117 -7.80 -17.05 -10.20
C PRO A 117 -8.20 -17.77 -8.89
N TRP A 118 -7.34 -18.62 -8.32
CA TRP A 118 -7.75 -19.54 -7.24
C TRP A 118 -8.08 -18.86 -5.90
N ASP A 119 -7.32 -17.83 -5.50
CA ASP A 119 -7.54 -17.13 -4.24
C ASP A 119 -8.57 -15.99 -4.39
N ASP A 120 -8.79 -15.51 -5.61
CA ASP A 120 -9.85 -14.55 -5.94
C ASP A 120 -10.27 -14.68 -7.42
N GLY A 121 -11.53 -15.05 -7.64
CA GLY A 121 -12.12 -15.22 -8.98
C GLY A 121 -12.88 -13.99 -9.49
N SER A 122 -12.84 -12.86 -8.80
CA SER A 122 -13.55 -11.62 -9.20
C SER A 122 -13.04 -10.99 -10.49
N ILE A 123 -11.83 -11.35 -10.92
CA ILE A 123 -11.22 -10.88 -12.17
C ILE A 123 -11.27 -11.99 -13.21
N ALA A 124 -12.01 -11.76 -14.30
CA ALA A 124 -12.01 -12.67 -15.44
C ALA A 124 -10.64 -12.63 -16.15
N MET A 125 -9.95 -13.78 -16.18
CA MET A 125 -8.65 -13.94 -16.82
C MET A 125 -8.76 -14.85 -18.05
N PRO A 126 -7.93 -14.65 -19.09
CA PRO A 126 -7.81 -15.61 -20.19
C PRO A 126 -7.42 -16.99 -19.66
N ALA A 127 -7.96 -18.04 -20.27
CA ALA A 127 -7.65 -19.42 -19.89
C ALA A 127 -6.14 -19.67 -19.96
N GLY A 128 -5.56 -20.29 -18.92
CA GLY A 128 -4.11 -20.52 -18.81
C GLY A 128 -3.31 -19.36 -18.23
N THR A 129 -3.93 -18.23 -17.88
CA THR A 129 -3.21 -17.12 -17.22
C THR A 129 -3.20 -17.29 -15.71
N VAL A 130 -2.03 -17.08 -15.10
CA VAL A 130 -1.90 -16.94 -13.65
C VAL A 130 -1.49 -15.51 -13.33
N GLY A 131 -2.10 -14.94 -12.29
CA GLY A 131 -1.74 -13.63 -11.78
C GLY A 131 -1.35 -13.65 -10.32
N VAL A 132 -0.46 -12.75 -9.93
CA VAL A 132 -0.21 -12.44 -8.51
C VAL A 132 -0.73 -11.04 -8.25
N ARG A 133 -1.60 -10.92 -7.24
CA ARG A 133 -2.12 -9.63 -6.77
C ARG A 133 -1.67 -9.38 -5.36
N ILE A 134 -1.05 -8.22 -5.15
CA ILE A 134 -0.75 -7.71 -3.82
C ILE A 134 -1.54 -6.42 -3.63
N GLN A 135 -2.29 -6.39 -2.54
CA GLN A 135 -2.98 -5.21 -2.06
C GLN A 135 -2.30 -4.78 -0.78
N TYR A 136 -1.86 -3.52 -0.73
CA TYR A 136 -1.18 -2.94 0.42
C TYR A 136 -1.82 -1.61 0.80
N PRO A 137 -2.21 -1.42 2.06
CA PRO A 137 -2.85 -0.20 2.52
C PRO A 137 -1.80 0.87 2.81
N PHE A 138 -2.05 2.10 2.35
CA PHE A 138 -1.25 3.25 2.76
C PHE A 138 -1.75 3.79 4.11
N VAL A 139 -0.83 3.98 5.05
CA VAL A 139 -1.12 4.54 6.39
C VAL A 139 -0.22 5.74 6.65
N PHE A 140 -0.83 6.84 7.11
CA PHE A 140 -0.12 8.06 7.48
C PHE A 140 0.66 7.88 8.78
N ILE A 141 1.80 8.56 8.89
CA ILE A 141 2.62 8.53 10.10
C ILE A 141 1.84 9.25 11.21
N GLY A 142 1.69 8.59 12.37
CA GLY A 142 0.93 9.14 13.49
C GLY A 142 -0.58 9.10 13.32
N SER A 143 -1.11 8.25 12.43
CA SER A 143 -2.56 8.11 12.25
C SER A 143 -3.24 7.76 13.60
N PRO A 144 -4.25 8.53 14.04
CA PRO A 144 -4.94 8.31 15.32
C PRO A 144 -5.89 7.10 15.30
N PHE A 145 -5.98 6.38 14.17
CA PHE A 145 -6.80 5.19 14.00
C PHE A 145 -5.90 3.95 13.90
N PRO A 146 -5.34 3.45 15.02
CA PRO A 146 -4.62 2.19 15.03
C PRO A 146 -5.64 1.06 14.83
N GLY A 147 -5.61 0.41 13.68
CA GLY A 147 -6.54 -0.67 13.38
C GLY A 147 -6.59 -1.00 11.89
N ASN A 148 -6.93 -2.25 11.60
CA ASN A 148 -6.97 -2.84 10.29
C ASN A 148 -7.56 -1.92 9.19
N PRO A 149 -6.75 -1.36 8.26
CA PRO A 149 -7.26 -0.60 7.11
C PRO A 149 -8.12 -1.47 6.17
N ALA A 150 -8.24 -2.78 6.41
CA ALA A 150 -9.06 -3.67 5.58
C ALA A 150 -10.54 -3.32 5.51
N LYS A 151 -11.14 -2.70 6.54
CA LYS A 151 -12.59 -2.51 6.58
C LYS A 151 -12.97 -1.26 7.36
N ARG A 152 -12.97 -0.10 6.71
CA ARG A 152 -13.64 1.09 7.25
C ARG A 152 -15.13 1.11 6.91
N GLY A 153 -15.81 -0.04 6.99
CA GLY A 153 -17.25 -0.19 6.84
C GLY A 153 -17.85 0.54 5.63
N GLN A 154 -18.14 -0.20 4.55
CA GLN A 154 -18.87 0.30 3.37
C GLN A 154 -19.91 1.35 3.75
N MET A 155 -19.65 2.61 3.39
CA MET A 155 -20.65 3.66 3.48
C MET A 155 -21.68 3.42 2.37
N ASN A 156 -22.76 2.72 2.73
CA ASN A 156 -23.88 2.48 1.84
C ASN A 156 -24.80 3.70 1.87
N VAL A 157 -24.82 4.47 0.78
CA VAL A 157 -25.79 5.56 0.62
C VAL A 157 -27.00 5.00 -0.13
N TRP A 158 -28.15 5.04 0.54
CA TRP A 158 -29.43 4.60 0.00
C TRP A 158 -30.06 5.75 -0.77
N MET A 159 -30.28 5.57 -2.07
CA MET A 159 -30.85 6.59 -2.96
C MET A 159 -32.39 6.57 -3.00
N GLY A 160 -33.02 5.67 -2.23
CA GLY A 160 -34.46 5.53 -2.11
C GLY A 160 -34.84 4.27 -1.31
N PRO A 161 -36.14 4.09 -0.98
CA PRO A 161 -36.62 2.98 -0.16
C PRO A 161 -36.34 1.58 -0.72
N ASP A 162 -36.27 1.45 -2.06
CA ASP A 162 -36.19 0.15 -2.76
C ASP A 162 -34.99 0.01 -3.71
N GLY A 163 -34.01 0.92 -3.65
CA GLY A 163 -32.83 0.88 -4.52
C GLY A 163 -31.67 0.08 -3.90
N PRO A 164 -30.93 -0.74 -4.67
CA PRO A 164 -29.70 -1.35 -4.17
C PRO A 164 -28.71 -0.25 -3.75
N PRO A 165 -28.03 -0.38 -2.61
CA PRO A 165 -27.12 0.65 -2.12
C PRO A 165 -25.98 0.87 -3.13
N VAL A 166 -25.59 2.13 -3.32
CA VAL A 166 -24.38 2.45 -4.11
C VAL A 166 -23.17 2.36 -3.18
N PRO A 167 -22.25 1.41 -3.39
CA PRO A 167 -21.08 1.27 -2.55
C PRO A 167 -20.02 2.32 -2.92
N PHE A 168 -19.59 3.13 -1.96
CA PHE A 168 -18.38 3.95 -2.12
C PHE A 168 -17.14 3.14 -1.70
N LEU A 169 -16.02 3.36 -2.39
CA LEU A 169 -14.74 2.70 -2.12
C LEU A 169 -14.15 3.18 -0.79
N ASP A 170 -13.87 2.25 0.11
CA ASP A 170 -13.41 2.48 1.49
C ASP A 170 -11.90 2.73 1.65
N THR A 171 -11.18 2.85 0.54
CA THR A 171 -9.74 3.05 0.55
C THR A 171 -9.38 4.15 -0.42
N ILE A 172 -9.03 5.32 0.12
CA ILE A 172 -8.69 6.50 -0.69
C ILE A 172 -7.48 6.21 -1.59
N ILE A 173 -6.55 5.32 -1.19
CA ILE A 173 -5.48 4.82 -2.06
C ILE A 173 -5.08 3.42 -1.57
N THR A 174 -5.76 2.38 -2.03
CA THR A 174 -5.15 1.04 -2.01
C THR A 174 -4.21 0.94 -3.20
N GLU A 175 -2.97 0.58 -2.93
CA GLU A 175 -2.11 0.15 -4.00
C GLU A 175 -2.41 -1.30 -4.36
N GLN A 176 -2.86 -1.49 -5.59
CA GLN A 176 -3.02 -2.80 -6.19
C GLN A 176 -2.04 -2.91 -7.35
N ALA A 177 -1.12 -3.87 -7.25
CA ALA A 177 -0.33 -4.30 -8.39
C ALA A 177 -0.76 -5.72 -8.77
N VAL A 178 -0.96 -5.94 -10.06
CA VAL A 178 -1.29 -7.23 -10.65
C VAL A 178 -0.30 -7.47 -11.79
N ALA A 179 0.46 -8.55 -11.73
CA ALA A 179 1.22 -9.05 -12.87
C ALA A 179 0.65 -10.39 -13.27
N ASN A 180 0.50 -10.55 -14.57
CA ASN A 180 -0.06 -11.73 -15.21
C ASN A 180 1.03 -12.34 -16.07
N GLN A 181 1.13 -13.67 -16.06
CA GLN A 181 1.98 -14.39 -16.99
C GLN A 181 1.19 -15.55 -17.61
N GLU A 182 1.31 -15.68 -18.93
CA GLU A 182 0.70 -16.77 -19.69
C GLU A 182 1.44 -18.07 -19.38
N VAL A 183 0.71 -19.09 -18.91
CA VAL A 183 1.22 -20.43 -18.67
C VAL A 183 0.60 -21.34 -19.74
N VAL A 184 1.41 -21.71 -20.73
CA VAL A 184 1.04 -22.72 -21.73
C VAL A 184 1.17 -24.08 -21.07
N TYR A 185 0.05 -24.79 -20.90
CA TYR A 185 0.01 -26.19 -20.48
C TYR A 185 0.46 -27.13 -21.58
#